data_AF-A0A812KFC9-F1
#
_entry.id   AF-A0A812KFC9-F1
#
_cell.length_a   1.000
_cell.length_b   1.000
_cell.length_c   1.000
_cell.angle_alpha   90.00
_cell.angle_beta   90.00
_cell.angle_gamma   90.00
#
_symmetry.space_group_name_H-M   'P 1'
#
loop_
_entity.id
_entity.type
_entity.pdbx_description
1 polymer ?
#
loop_
_entity_poly.entity_id
_entity_poly.type
_entity_poly.pdbx_seq_one_letter_code
_entity_poly.pdbx_strand_id
1 'polypeptide(L)'
;MALTVKMQRVISDGKQDLVLPQKEVSGLEFVCLEKWNRQLVKMLTGKALDLRPGKAAASGSLSSKVWGEIVEQRQNVANQKLQEALEVEVKDNTANGARKKPKAVRANSKHMIMLPEVLDIECRERGLKVLIEGINTQTIWMHFTDAEEAKPRVTRRSGSKKRARGHSSDEEAEDGEVDGEQKDEDY
;
A
#
# COMPACT_ATOMS: atom_id res chain seq x y z
N MET A 1 7.17 7.21 40.79
CA MET A 1 6.71 6.86 39.42
C MET A 1 7.91 6.87 38.50
N ALA A 2 8.20 5.76 37.84
CA ALA A 2 9.30 5.69 36.88
C ALA A 2 8.79 6.12 35.50
N LEU A 3 9.37 7.18 34.94
CA LEU A 3 9.12 7.58 33.56
C LEU A 3 10.01 6.73 32.65
N THR A 4 9.43 6.15 31.60
CA THR A 4 10.16 5.38 30.59
C THR A 4 9.98 6.04 29.24
N VAL A 5 11.10 6.39 28.60
CA VAL A 5 11.12 6.90 27.22
C VAL A 5 11.31 5.71 26.30
N LYS A 6 10.42 5.56 25.31
CA LYS A 6 10.50 4.51 24.29
C LYS A 6 10.78 5.14 22.93
N MET A 7 11.66 4.54 22.16
CA MET A 7 11.78 4.85 20.73
C MET A 7 10.53 4.36 20.00
N GLN A 8 10.08 5.13 19.02
CA GLN A 8 8.94 4.80 18.16
C GLN A 8 9.30 5.16 16.73
N ARG A 9 8.84 4.36 15.77
CA ARG A 9 8.93 4.71 14.36
C ARG A 9 7.99 5.87 14.06
N VAL A 10 8.47 6.77 13.21
CA VAL A 10 7.74 7.94 12.74
C VAL A 10 7.65 7.84 11.23
N ILE A 11 6.44 8.04 10.67
CA ILE A 11 6.26 8.22 9.24
C ILE A 11 6.39 9.70 8.96
N SER A 12 7.34 10.10 8.11
CA SER A 12 7.55 11.49 7.73
C SER A 12 7.47 11.66 6.23
N ASP A 13 6.81 12.72 5.78
CA ASP A 13 6.83 13.18 4.38
C ASP A 13 7.75 14.39 4.17
N GLY A 14 8.58 14.72 5.17
CA GLY A 14 9.47 15.88 5.21
C GLY A 14 8.79 17.20 5.56
N LYS A 15 7.45 17.23 5.65
CA LYS A 15 6.66 18.40 6.08
C LYS A 15 5.94 18.13 7.39
N GLN A 16 5.51 16.88 7.60
CA GLN A 16 4.74 16.44 8.74
C GLN A 16 5.26 15.09 9.22
N ASP A 17 5.28 14.95 10.53
CA ASP A 17 5.61 13.72 11.22
C ASP A 17 4.31 13.10 11.77
N LEU A 18 4.16 11.80 11.54
CA LEU A 18 3.02 11.03 12.00
C LEU A 18 3.51 9.83 12.79
N VAL A 19 3.11 9.81 14.05
CA VAL A 19 3.28 8.67 14.94
C VAL A 19 1.99 7.86 14.88
N LEU A 20 2.10 6.63 14.40
CA LEU A 20 0.99 5.68 14.38
C LEU A 20 1.10 4.71 15.57
N PRO A 21 -0.03 4.10 15.98
CA PRO A 21 -0.02 3.07 17.01
C PRO A 21 0.96 1.96 16.64
N GLN A 22 1.77 1.57 17.62
CA GLN A 22 2.85 0.61 17.45
C GLN A 22 2.83 -0.42 18.55
N LYS A 23 3.24 -1.64 18.22
CA LYS A 23 3.42 -2.71 19.19
C LYS A 23 4.49 -3.69 18.74
N GLU A 24 5.07 -4.36 19.71
CA GLU A 24 6.03 -5.42 19.49
C GLU A 24 5.33 -6.78 19.60
N VAL A 25 5.53 -7.63 18.59
CA VAL A 25 5.00 -9.00 18.54
C VAL A 25 6.11 -9.90 18.04
N SER A 26 6.46 -10.95 18.81
CA SER A 26 7.53 -11.89 18.46
C SER A 26 8.88 -11.22 18.14
N GLY A 27 9.24 -10.14 18.86
CA GLY A 27 10.47 -9.39 18.63
C GLY A 27 10.47 -8.49 17.38
N LEU A 28 9.33 -8.36 16.70
CA LEU A 28 9.16 -7.48 15.54
C LEU A 28 8.22 -6.32 15.89
N GLU A 29 8.58 -5.13 15.45
CA GLU A 29 7.75 -3.93 15.64
C GLU A 29 6.76 -3.79 14.48
N PHE A 30 5.47 -3.66 14.82
CA PHE A 30 4.38 -3.48 13.87
C PHE A 30 3.76 -2.10 14.06
N VAL A 31 3.45 -1.47 12.92
CA VAL A 31 2.77 -0.18 12.87
C VAL A 31 1.34 -0.40 12.37
N CYS A 32 0.36 0.22 13.03
CA CYS A 32 -1.04 0.16 12.66
C CYS A 32 -1.38 1.15 11.55
N LEU A 33 -1.71 0.64 10.37
CA LEU A 33 -2.19 1.41 9.24
C LEU A 33 -3.72 1.26 9.15
N GLU A 34 -4.42 2.38 9.37
CA GLU A 34 -5.87 2.43 9.23
C GLU A 34 -6.27 3.19 7.97
N LYS A 35 -7.17 2.59 7.18
CA LYS A 35 -7.70 3.20 5.94
C LYS A 35 -8.31 4.59 6.17
N TRP A 36 -8.89 4.81 7.35
CA TRP A 36 -9.62 6.02 7.71
C TRP A 36 -8.81 7.03 8.52
N ASN A 37 -7.52 6.79 8.73
CA ASN A 37 -6.67 7.75 9.42
C ASN A 37 -6.49 9.00 8.55
N ARG A 38 -7.10 10.11 8.98
CA ARG A 38 -7.14 11.37 8.22
C ARG A 38 -5.75 11.93 7.93
N GLN A 39 -4.83 11.82 8.88
CA GLN A 39 -3.45 12.32 8.72
C GLN A 39 -2.69 11.44 7.74
N LEU A 40 -2.76 10.12 7.89
CA LEU A 40 -2.13 9.18 6.96
C LEU A 40 -2.66 9.35 5.53
N VAL A 41 -3.98 9.47 5.36
CA VAL A 41 -4.60 9.75 4.05
C VAL A 41 -4.07 11.06 3.47
N LYS A 42 -4.03 12.12 4.28
CA LYS A 42 -3.54 13.43 3.83
C LYS A 42 -2.07 13.39 3.46
N MET A 43 -1.22 12.72 4.24
CA MET A 43 0.21 12.58 3.94
C MET A 43 0.45 11.78 2.66
N LEU A 44 -0.23 10.64 2.49
CA LEU A 44 0.01 9.76 1.34
C LEU A 44 -0.67 10.24 0.05
N THR A 45 -1.78 10.97 0.14
CA THR A 45 -2.57 11.38 -1.03
C THR A 45 -2.57 12.89 -1.30
N GLY A 46 -2.08 13.70 -0.36
CA GLY A 46 -2.16 15.17 -0.40
C GLY A 46 -3.56 15.74 -0.14
N LYS A 47 -4.60 14.90 -0.09
CA LYS A 47 -6.01 15.31 0.06
C LYS A 47 -6.56 14.91 1.43
N ALA A 48 -7.41 15.76 2.00
CA ALA A 48 -8.10 15.42 3.24
C ALA A 48 -9.13 14.31 3.01
N LEU A 49 -9.26 13.41 3.98
CA LEU A 49 -10.35 12.43 4.00
C LEU A 49 -11.67 13.12 4.40
N ASP A 50 -12.63 13.14 3.47
CA ASP A 50 -13.99 13.62 3.68
C ASP A 50 -14.98 12.48 3.43
N LEU A 51 -15.66 12.06 4.50
CA LEU A 51 -16.62 10.94 4.48
C LEU A 51 -18.05 11.41 4.17
N ARG A 52 -18.27 12.70 3.93
CA ARG A 52 -19.60 13.22 3.62
C ARG A 52 -20.06 12.74 2.24
N PRO A 53 -21.36 12.43 2.08
CA PRO A 53 -21.92 12.05 0.78
C PRO A 53 -21.70 13.17 -0.25
N GLY A 54 -21.39 12.79 -1.49
CA GLY A 54 -21.14 13.74 -2.59
C GLY A 54 -19.75 14.40 -2.62
N LYS A 55 -18.89 14.16 -1.61
CA LYS A 55 -17.51 14.71 -1.58
C LYS A 55 -16.42 13.69 -1.93
N ALA A 56 -16.79 12.47 -2.29
CA ALA A 56 -15.87 11.37 -2.58
C ALA A 56 -14.83 11.70 -3.68
N ALA A 57 -15.22 12.46 -4.72
CA ALA A 57 -14.31 12.82 -5.81
C ALA A 57 -13.18 13.79 -5.38
N ALA A 58 -13.44 14.64 -4.40
CA ALA A 58 -12.46 15.60 -3.85
C ALA A 58 -11.73 15.07 -2.61
N SER A 59 -12.25 14.01 -1.97
CA SER A 59 -11.66 13.37 -0.80
C SER A 59 -10.42 12.56 -1.16
N GLY A 60 -9.42 12.58 -0.28
CA GLY A 60 -8.37 11.57 -0.25
C GLY A 60 -8.95 10.21 0.16
N SER A 61 -8.34 9.12 -0.29
CA SER A 61 -8.75 7.77 0.09
C SER A 61 -7.57 6.80 -0.03
N LEU A 62 -7.39 5.96 1.00
CA LEU A 62 -6.47 4.83 0.95
C LEU A 62 -7.14 3.57 0.37
N SER A 63 -8.32 3.71 -0.26
CA SER A 63 -8.97 2.66 -1.04
C SER A 63 -8.25 2.41 -2.37
N SER A 64 -6.94 2.17 -2.31
CA SER A 64 -6.10 1.84 -3.44
C SER A 64 -6.14 0.33 -3.71
N LYS A 65 -5.80 -0.07 -4.94
CA LYS A 65 -5.65 -1.49 -5.29
C LYS A 65 -4.65 -2.20 -4.36
N VAL A 66 -3.54 -1.53 -4.03
CA VAL A 66 -2.51 -2.05 -3.10
C VAL A 66 -3.12 -2.41 -1.74
N TRP A 67 -3.93 -1.51 -1.16
CA TRP A 67 -4.55 -1.77 0.14
C TRP A 67 -5.47 -2.99 0.10
N GLY A 68 -6.27 -3.09 -0.96
CA GLY A 68 -7.13 -4.25 -1.22
C GLY A 68 -6.32 -5.53 -1.36
N GLU A 69 -5.27 -5.52 -2.17
CA GLU A 69 -4.36 -6.65 -2.39
C GLU A 69 -3.75 -7.14 -1.06
N ILE A 70 -3.25 -6.24 -0.20
CA ILE A 70 -2.68 -6.61 1.11
C ILE A 70 -3.73 -7.28 2.00
N VAL A 71 -4.93 -6.69 2.11
CA VAL A 71 -6.01 -7.22 2.95
C VAL A 71 -6.47 -8.58 2.44
N GLU A 72 -6.58 -8.74 1.13
CA GLU A 72 -6.96 -9.99 0.47
C GLU A 72 -5.91 -11.08 0.66
N GLN A 73 -4.62 -10.76 0.44
CA GLN A 73 -3.53 -11.72 0.62
C GLN A 73 -3.41 -12.18 2.06
N ARG A 74 -3.54 -11.26 3.03
CA ARG A 74 -3.64 -11.62 4.45
C ARG A 74 -4.77 -12.60 4.72
N GLN A 75 -5.95 -12.37 4.14
CA GLN A 75 -7.09 -13.27 4.30
C GLN A 75 -6.82 -14.64 3.67
N ASN A 76 -6.22 -14.67 2.49
CA ASN A 76 -5.90 -15.91 1.77
C ASN A 76 -4.90 -16.76 2.54
N VAL A 77 -3.80 -16.16 3.02
CA VAL A 77 -2.80 -16.86 3.83
C VAL A 77 -3.41 -17.35 5.15
N ALA A 78 -4.22 -16.53 5.82
CA ALA A 78 -4.91 -16.95 7.04
C ALA A 78 -5.87 -18.13 6.80
N ASN A 79 -6.59 -18.14 5.68
CA ASN A 79 -7.47 -19.27 5.30
C ASN A 79 -6.65 -20.54 5.03
N GLN A 80 -5.53 -20.43 4.32
CA GLN A 80 -4.63 -21.56 4.05
C GLN A 80 -4.08 -22.15 5.35
N LYS A 81 -3.58 -21.31 6.25
CA LYS A 81 -3.09 -21.74 7.57
C LYS A 81 -4.17 -22.37 8.44
N LEU A 82 -5.40 -21.89 8.35
CA LEU A 82 -6.52 -22.49 9.09
C LEU A 82 -6.87 -23.86 8.53
N GLN A 83 -6.88 -23.99 7.22
CA GLN A 83 -7.12 -25.26 6.54
C GLN A 83 -6.03 -26.28 6.89
N GLU A 84 -4.76 -25.87 6.89
CA GLU A 84 -3.63 -26.70 7.33
C GLU A 84 -3.80 -27.18 8.78
N ALA A 85 -4.15 -26.28 9.71
CA ALA A 85 -4.35 -26.62 11.12
C ALA A 85 -5.50 -27.64 11.32
N LEU A 86 -6.62 -27.43 10.63
CA LEU A 86 -7.78 -28.33 10.71
C LEU A 86 -7.52 -29.70 10.07
N GLU A 87 -6.71 -29.76 9.00
CA GLU A 87 -6.36 -31.03 8.35
C GLU A 87 -5.40 -31.89 9.18
N VAL A 88 -4.54 -31.27 10.00
CA VAL A 88 -3.72 -31.99 10.99
C VAL A 88 -4.61 -32.66 12.03
N GLU A 89 -5.58 -31.93 12.60
CA GLU A 89 -6.53 -32.50 13.59
C GLU A 89 -7.38 -33.64 13.01
N VAL A 90 -7.76 -33.57 11.74
CA VAL A 90 -8.53 -34.65 11.08
C VAL A 90 -7.65 -35.89 10.90
N LYS A 91 -6.37 -35.76 10.51
CA LYS A 91 -5.48 -36.92 10.34
C LYS A 91 -5.20 -37.65 11.65
N ASP A 92 -5.08 -36.93 12.77
CA ASP A 92 -4.90 -37.53 14.09
C ASP A 92 -6.18 -38.21 14.61
N ASN A 93 -7.37 -37.75 14.20
CA ASN A 93 -8.66 -38.32 14.63
C ASN A 93 -9.29 -39.33 13.66
N THR A 94 -8.84 -39.44 12.41
CA THR A 94 -9.44 -40.36 11.42
C THR A 94 -8.59 -41.59 11.14
N ALA A 95 -8.47 -42.45 12.16
CA ALA A 95 -8.19 -43.87 11.95
C ALA A 95 -9.41 -44.64 11.39
N ASN A 96 -10.64 -44.08 11.44
CA ASN A 96 -11.85 -44.74 10.96
C ASN A 96 -12.85 -43.76 10.33
N GLY A 97 -13.17 -43.94 9.03
CA GLY A 97 -14.44 -43.48 8.44
C GLY A 97 -14.36 -42.30 7.46
N ALA A 98 -14.71 -42.60 6.20
CA ALA A 98 -15.15 -41.72 5.10
C ALA A 98 -14.73 -40.22 5.15
N ARG A 99 -13.71 -39.87 4.37
CA ARG A 99 -13.23 -38.49 4.13
C ARG A 99 -14.31 -37.64 3.47
N LYS A 100 -15.07 -36.86 4.25
CA LYS A 100 -15.86 -35.74 3.73
C LYS A 100 -14.89 -34.66 3.26
N LYS A 101 -15.08 -34.11 2.05
CA LYS A 101 -14.30 -32.97 1.56
C LYS A 101 -14.44 -31.83 2.59
N PRO A 102 -13.33 -31.32 3.17
CA PRO A 102 -13.44 -30.25 4.15
C PRO A 102 -14.06 -29.03 3.48
N LYS A 103 -15.11 -28.50 4.09
CA LYS A 103 -15.77 -27.27 3.63
C LYS A 103 -14.77 -26.13 3.79
N ALA A 104 -14.55 -25.35 2.74
CA ALA A 104 -13.61 -24.21 2.81
C ALA A 104 -13.97 -23.30 3.98
N VAL A 105 -13.08 -23.22 4.97
CA VAL A 105 -13.27 -22.40 6.17
C VAL A 105 -12.60 -21.05 5.95
N ARG A 106 -13.37 -19.97 6.16
CA ARG A 106 -12.82 -18.61 6.15
C ARG A 106 -12.35 -18.23 7.55
N ALA A 107 -11.08 -17.88 7.67
CA ALA A 107 -10.48 -17.41 8.91
C ALA A 107 -11.11 -16.10 9.39
N ASN A 108 -11.24 -15.99 10.71
CA ASN A 108 -11.86 -14.89 11.44
C ASN A 108 -11.22 -14.80 12.83
N SER A 109 -11.62 -13.81 13.63
CA SER A 109 -11.03 -13.52 14.93
C SER A 109 -11.11 -14.69 15.93
N LYS A 110 -12.07 -15.60 15.81
CA LYS A 110 -12.19 -16.78 16.68
C LYS A 110 -11.08 -17.81 16.44
N HIS A 111 -10.45 -17.76 15.27
CA HIS A 111 -9.40 -18.69 14.88
C HIS A 111 -7.99 -18.20 15.22
N MET A 112 -7.84 -17.03 15.86
CA MET A 112 -6.54 -16.45 16.19
C MET A 112 -5.67 -17.37 17.06
N ILE A 113 -6.27 -18.24 17.89
CA ILE A 113 -5.53 -19.21 18.73
C ILE A 113 -4.90 -20.33 17.89
N MET A 114 -5.52 -20.68 16.76
CA MET A 114 -5.07 -21.77 15.88
C MET A 114 -4.09 -21.32 14.81
N LEU A 115 -3.87 -20.01 14.70
CA LEU A 115 -3.15 -19.38 13.60
C LEU A 115 -1.92 -18.67 14.13
N PRO A 116 -0.83 -18.60 13.34
CA PRO A 116 0.32 -17.82 13.71
C PRO A 116 -0.06 -16.34 13.82
N GLU A 117 0.48 -15.67 14.85
CA GLU A 117 0.20 -14.25 15.12
C GLU A 117 0.72 -13.34 14.01
N VAL A 118 1.84 -13.73 13.40
CA VAL A 118 2.47 -13.08 12.25
C VAL A 118 2.26 -13.93 11.00
N LEU A 119 1.84 -13.28 9.92
CA LEU A 119 1.65 -13.86 8.60
C LEU A 119 2.63 -13.23 7.62
N ASP A 120 3.33 -14.08 6.87
CA ASP A 120 4.10 -13.66 5.71
C ASP A 120 3.17 -13.67 4.49
N ILE A 121 3.01 -12.50 3.87
CA ILE A 121 2.20 -12.33 2.67
C ILE A 121 3.07 -11.80 1.54
N GLU A 122 2.65 -12.05 0.30
CA GLU A 122 3.29 -11.48 -0.88
C GLU A 122 2.35 -10.49 -1.56
N CYS A 123 2.82 -9.25 -1.75
CA CYS A 123 2.07 -8.22 -2.47
C CYS A 123 3.00 -7.54 -3.48
N ARG A 124 2.69 -7.68 -4.77
CA ARG A 124 3.47 -7.10 -5.89
C ARG A 124 4.96 -7.45 -5.82
N GLU A 125 5.26 -8.74 -5.67
CA GLU A 125 6.64 -9.28 -5.61
C GLU A 125 7.43 -8.83 -4.37
N ARG A 126 6.75 -8.28 -3.36
CA ARG A 126 7.36 -7.93 -2.07
C ARG A 126 6.77 -8.81 -0.98
N GLY A 127 7.66 -9.47 -0.23
CA GLY A 127 7.30 -10.12 1.02
C GLY A 127 7.01 -9.06 2.09
N LEU A 128 5.85 -9.15 2.72
CA LEU A 128 5.42 -8.30 3.82
C LEU A 128 5.08 -9.19 5.02
N LYS A 129 5.47 -8.74 6.21
CA LYS A 129 5.01 -9.36 7.46
C LYS A 129 3.85 -8.56 8.02
N VAL A 130 2.71 -9.21 8.17
CA VAL A 130 1.48 -8.60 8.69
C VAL A 130 0.93 -9.40 9.86
N LEU A 131 0.29 -8.74 10.82
CA LEU A 131 -0.38 -9.48 11.88
C LEU A 131 -1.70 -10.06 11.40
N ILE A 132 -2.08 -11.19 11.99
CA ILE A 132 -3.43 -11.73 11.89
C ILE A 132 -4.46 -10.82 12.56
N GLU A 133 -4.02 -10.02 13.54
CA GLU A 133 -4.87 -8.98 14.13
C GLU A 133 -5.43 -8.04 13.05
N GLY A 134 -6.73 -7.78 13.13
CA GLY A 134 -7.45 -7.02 12.11
C GLY A 134 -7.90 -7.88 10.92
N ILE A 135 -7.86 -9.21 11.00
CA ILE A 135 -8.50 -10.11 10.02
C ILE A 135 -9.99 -9.73 9.80
N ASN A 136 -10.45 -9.80 8.55
CA ASN A 136 -11.76 -9.27 8.09
C ASN A 136 -11.98 -7.76 8.29
N THR A 137 -10.99 -6.99 8.75
CA THR A 137 -11.05 -5.53 8.82
C THR A 137 -10.18 -4.88 7.74
N GLN A 138 -10.31 -3.56 7.59
CA GLN A 138 -9.44 -2.77 6.72
C GLN A 138 -8.18 -2.27 7.44
N THR A 139 -7.99 -2.59 8.72
CA THR A 139 -6.79 -2.24 9.48
C THR A 139 -5.68 -3.22 9.16
N ILE A 140 -4.46 -2.72 8.93
CA ILE A 140 -3.28 -3.51 8.62
C ILE A 140 -2.22 -3.20 9.66
N TRP A 141 -1.80 -4.21 10.41
CA TRP A 141 -0.58 -4.13 11.20
C TRP A 141 0.57 -4.65 10.36
N MET A 142 1.50 -3.77 10.00
CA MET A 142 2.61 -4.11 9.11
C MET A 142 3.94 -3.87 9.80
N HIS A 143 4.83 -4.84 9.65
CA HIS A 143 6.22 -4.67 10.04
C HIS A 143 6.96 -3.93 8.92
N PHE A 144 7.64 -2.86 9.29
CA PHE A 144 8.56 -2.18 8.39
C PHE A 144 9.95 -2.73 8.66
N THR A 145 10.51 -3.47 7.70
CA THR A 145 11.94 -3.72 7.70
C THR A 145 12.64 -2.42 7.34
N ASP A 146 13.70 -2.07 8.04
CA ASP A 146 14.51 -0.93 7.66
C ASP A 146 15.02 -1.17 6.24
N ALA A 147 14.61 -0.28 5.32
CA ALA A 147 14.95 -0.42 3.93
C ALA A 147 16.47 -0.32 3.82
N GLU A 148 17.15 -1.42 3.48
CA GLU A 148 18.27 -1.28 2.56
C GLU A 148 17.73 -0.48 1.38
N GLU A 149 18.25 0.73 1.23
CA GLU A 149 17.83 1.74 0.25
C GLU A 149 17.41 1.08 -1.06
N ALA A 150 16.12 1.19 -1.39
CA ALA A 150 15.63 0.86 -2.72
C ALA A 150 16.27 1.87 -3.70
N LYS A 151 17.50 1.60 -4.12
CA LYS A 151 18.24 2.43 -5.08
C LYS A 151 17.38 2.53 -6.34
N PRO A 152 17.08 3.74 -6.83
CA PRO A 152 16.34 3.89 -8.06
C PRO A 152 17.12 3.18 -9.17
N ARG A 153 16.51 2.14 -9.75
CA ARG A 153 17.07 1.44 -10.90
C ARG A 153 16.99 2.39 -12.09
N VAL A 154 18.04 3.19 -12.26
CA VAL A 154 18.23 4.04 -13.45
C VAL A 154 18.28 3.11 -14.65
N THR A 155 17.19 3.03 -15.40
CA THR A 155 17.19 2.49 -16.76
C THR A 155 18.00 3.46 -17.60
N ARG A 156 19.30 3.16 -17.78
CA ARG A 156 20.13 3.80 -18.78
C ARG A 156 19.46 3.61 -20.14
N ARG A 157 18.77 4.63 -20.64
CA ARG A 157 18.50 4.78 -22.08
C ARG A 157 19.87 4.87 -22.75
N SER A 158 20.32 3.75 -23.30
CA SER A 158 21.45 3.70 -24.22
C SER A 158 21.10 4.56 -25.43
N GLY A 159 21.73 5.72 -25.54
CA GLY A 159 21.68 6.54 -26.73
C GLY A 159 22.30 5.78 -27.90
N SER A 160 21.62 5.75 -29.04
CA SER A 160 22.27 5.59 -30.32
C SER A 160 22.22 6.94 -31.03
N LYS A 161 23.37 7.60 -31.05
CA LYS A 161 23.65 8.84 -31.76
C LYS A 161 24.53 8.45 -32.94
N LYS A 162 24.09 8.69 -34.18
CA LYS A 162 25.03 8.94 -35.28
C LYS A 162 24.41 9.82 -36.38
N ARG A 163 25.25 10.76 -36.83
CA ARG A 163 25.03 11.97 -37.64
C ARG A 163 25.34 11.69 -39.12
N ALA A 164 24.77 12.49 -40.04
CA ALA A 164 25.45 13.18 -41.16
C ALA A 164 24.37 14.04 -41.90
N ARG A 165 24.41 15.39 -42.05
CA ARG A 165 25.34 16.39 -42.63
C ARG A 165 25.19 16.56 -44.17
N GLY A 166 24.72 17.75 -44.61
CA GLY A 166 24.80 18.32 -45.98
C GLY A 166 23.49 18.99 -46.46
N HIS A 167 23.38 20.34 -46.51
CA HIS A 167 23.52 21.27 -47.67
C HIS A 167 22.21 21.34 -48.51
N SER A 168 21.55 22.46 -48.87
CA SER A 168 21.91 23.80 -49.43
C SER A 168 20.76 24.81 -49.15
N SER A 169 21.02 26.08 -48.84
CA SER A 169 20.97 27.30 -49.71
C SER A 169 19.57 27.87 -50.04
N ASP A 170 19.44 29.15 -49.69
CA ASP A 170 18.83 30.30 -50.41
C ASP A 170 17.35 30.75 -50.27
N GLU A 171 17.28 32.10 -50.18
CA GLU A 171 16.24 33.09 -50.55
C GLU A 171 15.17 33.55 -49.54
N GLU A 172 15.38 34.79 -49.04
CA GLU A 172 14.58 36.04 -49.26
C GLU A 172 13.03 35.95 -49.30
N ALA A 173 12.21 36.91 -48.85
CA ALA A 173 12.30 38.26 -48.27
C ALA A 173 10.87 38.66 -47.83
N GLU A 174 10.74 39.75 -47.04
CA GLU A 174 9.65 40.76 -46.96
C GLU A 174 8.18 40.27 -46.83
N ASP A 175 7.18 40.94 -46.25
CA ASP A 175 6.94 42.22 -45.58
C ASP A 175 5.53 42.05 -44.99
N GLY A 176 5.14 42.79 -43.95
CA GLY A 176 3.75 42.75 -43.49
C GLY A 176 3.50 43.34 -42.11
N GLU A 177 3.51 44.65 -42.08
CA GLU A 177 3.25 45.54 -40.96
C GLU A 177 1.77 45.54 -40.48
N VAL A 178 1.56 46.13 -39.31
CA VAL A 178 0.35 46.81 -38.77
C VAL A 178 -0.53 46.10 -37.73
N ASP A 179 -0.45 46.72 -36.56
CA ASP A 179 -1.35 46.98 -35.42
C ASP A 179 -2.83 46.57 -35.44
N GLY A 180 -3.35 46.37 -34.22
CA GLY A 180 -4.78 46.38 -33.93
C GLY A 180 -5.12 46.08 -32.47
N GLU A 181 -4.88 47.04 -31.57
CA GLU A 181 -5.63 47.18 -30.32
C GLU A 181 -7.14 47.24 -30.61
N GLN A 182 -7.97 46.46 -29.91
CA GLN A 182 -9.24 46.96 -29.41
C GLN A 182 -9.79 46.09 -28.27
N LYS A 183 -9.87 46.73 -27.10
CA LYS A 183 -10.88 46.46 -26.08
C LYS A 183 -12.27 46.61 -26.72
N ASP A 184 -13.24 45.85 -26.23
CA ASP A 184 -14.47 46.45 -25.68
C ASP A 184 -15.31 45.43 -24.90
N GLU A 185 -16.01 46.00 -23.94
CA GLU A 185 -16.88 45.43 -22.92
C GLU A 185 -18.27 45.04 -23.47
N ASP A 186 -19.10 44.53 -22.56
CA ASP A 186 -20.58 44.46 -22.58
C ASP A 186 -21.27 43.30 -23.32
N TYR A 187 -21.76 42.32 -22.55
CA TYR A 187 -23.14 42.32 -22.00
C TYR A 187 -23.33 41.20 -20.95
#